data_AF-A0A0A9A7U2-F1
#
_entry.id   AF-A0A0A9A7U2-F1
#
_cell.length_a   1.000
_cell.length_b   1.000
_cell.length_c   1.000
_cell.angle_alpha   90.00
_cell.angle_beta   90.00
_cell.angle_gamma   90.00
#
_symmetry.space_group_name_H-M   'P 1'
#
loop_
_entity.id
_entity.type
_entity.pdbx_description
1 polymer ?
#
loop_
_entity_poly.entity_id
_entity_poly.type
_entity_poly.pdbx_seq_one_letter_code
_entity_poly.pdbx_strand_id
1 'polypeptide(L)'
;MNYRAWRHRCWLIPYMTRKQVLDELKKSTRWSELHVADNCCFHYRRSLLLALRDSHLENRENFLNVESETHLLWKEELRWDEMLIRRYQGRESLWIHRRFLSQWWIEQLITVDDTYLPSTPLVGVFVTQEIQLLSECLNAPADEYEESRAQAELAALYILWISKQVPIVEGKLEDRLSSISISMGKLDDVLERACRAEKRRLWTDLLGLAVAVAADQP
;
A
#
# COMPACT_ATOMS: atom_id res chain seq x y z
N MET A 1 6.60 23.68 -2.13
CA MET A 1 6.25 22.66 -3.15
C MET A 1 5.95 23.36 -4.48
N ASN A 2 6.64 23.03 -5.57
CA ASN A 2 6.42 23.65 -6.89
C ASN A 2 5.69 22.68 -7.83
N TYR A 3 4.36 22.69 -7.78
CA TYR A 3 3.51 21.83 -8.60
C TYR A 3 3.78 21.97 -10.11
N ARG A 4 4.06 23.19 -10.59
CA ARG A 4 4.33 23.44 -12.03
C ARG A 4 5.61 22.73 -12.49
N ALA A 5 6.66 22.79 -11.67
CA ALA A 5 7.91 22.09 -11.96
C ALA A 5 7.70 20.56 -11.99
N TRP A 6 7.03 20.00 -10.99
CA TRP A 6 6.72 18.56 -10.96
C TRP A 6 5.86 18.12 -12.15
N ARG A 7 4.85 18.92 -12.50
CA ARG A 7 3.99 18.64 -13.66
C ARG A 7 4.78 18.64 -14.97
N HIS A 8 5.69 19.60 -15.15
CA HIS A 8 6.57 19.63 -16.31
C HIS A 8 7.50 18.40 -16.36
N ARG A 9 8.04 17.97 -15.21
CA ARG A 9 8.83 16.72 -15.14
C ARG A 9 8.02 15.50 -15.54
N CYS A 10 6.78 15.37 -15.06
CA CYS A 10 5.87 14.30 -15.48
C CYS A 10 5.62 14.33 -17.00
N TRP A 11 5.42 15.52 -17.57
CA TRP A 11 5.19 15.69 -19.01
C TRP A 11 6.37 15.20 -19.87
N LEU A 12 7.60 15.25 -19.36
CA LEU A 12 8.78 14.77 -20.08
C LEU A 12 8.92 13.24 -20.10
N ILE A 13 8.28 12.52 -19.17
CA ILE A 13 8.48 11.07 -18.99
C ILE A 13 8.24 10.26 -20.29
N PRO A 14 7.18 10.50 -21.08
CA PRO A 14 6.95 9.74 -22.32
C PRO A 14 8.05 9.90 -23.37
N TYR A 15 8.88 10.95 -23.25
CA TYR A 15 10.01 11.22 -24.15
C TYR A 15 11.34 10.67 -23.62
N MET A 16 11.35 10.05 -22.44
CA MET A 16 12.54 9.48 -21.83
C MET A 16 12.73 8.02 -22.23
N THR A 17 13.98 7.63 -22.46
CA THR A 17 14.36 6.20 -22.56
C THR A 17 14.16 5.48 -21.22
N ARG A 18 13.95 4.16 -21.24
CA ARG A 18 13.86 3.33 -20.01
C ARG A 18 15.03 3.59 -19.05
N LYS A 19 16.26 3.70 -19.58
CA LYS A 19 17.46 4.01 -18.79
C LYS A 19 17.35 5.36 -18.08
N GLN A 20 16.90 6.40 -18.78
CA GLN A 20 16.70 7.73 -18.19
C GLN A 20 15.62 7.70 -17.09
N VAL A 21 14.53 6.96 -17.29
CA VAL A 21 13.48 6.79 -16.28
C VAL A 21 14.03 6.11 -15.02
N LEU A 22 14.82 5.04 -15.17
CA LEU A 22 15.51 4.38 -14.05
C LEU A 22 16.47 5.32 -13.32
N ASP A 23 17.25 6.10 -14.07
CA ASP A 23 18.19 7.07 -13.50
C ASP A 23 17.45 8.18 -12.73
N GLU A 24 16.32 8.67 -13.24
CA GLU A 24 15.48 9.66 -12.55
C GLU A 24 14.85 9.09 -11.27
N LEU A 25 14.40 7.83 -11.29
CA LEU A 25 13.87 7.16 -10.10
C LEU A 25 14.94 7.09 -9.00
N LYS A 26 16.18 6.72 -9.35
CA LYS A 26 17.33 6.67 -8.42
C LYS A 26 17.73 8.05 -7.92
N LYS A 27 17.84 9.04 -8.81
CA LYS A 27 18.22 10.43 -8.45
C LYS A 27 17.19 11.09 -7.53
N SER A 28 15.92 10.80 -7.74
CA SER A 28 14.83 11.37 -6.93
C SER A 28 14.68 10.72 -5.55
N THR A 29 15.32 9.57 -5.29
CA THR A 29 15.24 8.88 -3.99
C THR A 29 15.64 9.79 -2.84
N ARG A 30 16.83 10.41 -2.92
CA ARG A 30 17.33 11.28 -1.84
C ARG A 30 16.43 12.48 -1.59
N TRP A 31 15.86 13.06 -2.65
CA TRP A 31 14.91 14.16 -2.50
C TRP A 31 13.66 13.72 -1.75
N SER A 32 13.14 12.54 -2.08
CA SER A 32 11.92 11.98 -1.48
C SER A 32 12.10 11.64 0.00
N GLU A 33 13.27 11.10 0.37
CA GLU A 33 13.63 10.83 1.77
C GLU A 33 13.68 12.09 2.64
N LEU A 34 14.07 13.22 2.05
CA LEU A 34 14.15 14.52 2.74
C LEU A 34 12.81 15.24 2.75
N HIS A 35 11.94 14.96 1.77
CA HIS A 35 10.65 15.65 1.57
C HIS A 35 9.49 14.65 1.58
N VAL A 36 9.41 13.83 2.64
CA VAL A 36 8.41 12.76 2.74
C VAL A 36 6.96 13.23 2.68
N ALA A 37 6.69 14.48 3.09
CA ALA A 37 5.36 15.09 2.99
C ALA A 37 5.05 15.66 1.58
N ASP A 38 6.00 15.64 0.64
CA ASP A 38 5.79 16.17 -0.71
C ASP A 38 5.03 15.15 -1.59
N ASN A 39 3.70 15.23 -1.56
CA ASN A 39 2.82 14.43 -2.41
C ASN A 39 3.15 14.54 -3.91
N CYS A 40 3.62 15.69 -4.40
CA CYS A 40 3.98 15.83 -5.82
C CYS A 40 5.23 15.02 -6.16
N CYS A 41 6.17 14.89 -5.21
CA CYS A 41 7.35 14.06 -5.37
C CYS A 41 6.96 12.58 -5.53
N PHE A 42 6.11 12.06 -4.65
CA PHE A 42 5.62 10.68 -4.77
C PHE A 42 4.76 10.48 -6.02
N HIS A 43 3.96 11.48 -6.43
CA HIS A 43 3.25 11.41 -7.70
C HIS A 43 4.22 11.27 -8.89
N TYR A 44 5.30 12.05 -8.92
CA TYR A 44 6.33 11.91 -9.97
C TYR A 44 6.97 10.52 -9.97
N ARG A 45 7.31 9.98 -8.79
CA ARG A 45 7.81 8.60 -8.66
C ARG A 45 6.83 7.57 -9.21
N ARG A 46 5.53 7.69 -8.89
CA ARG A 46 4.48 6.83 -9.46
C ARG A 46 4.45 6.92 -10.98
N SER A 47 4.56 8.12 -11.56
CA SER A 47 4.61 8.29 -13.02
C SER A 47 5.83 7.61 -13.65
N LEU A 48 7.01 7.66 -13.01
CA LEU A 48 8.21 6.97 -13.47
C LEU A 48 8.02 5.45 -13.44
N LEU A 49 7.49 4.92 -12.33
CA LEU A 49 7.21 3.50 -12.14
C LEU A 49 6.21 2.97 -13.18
N LEU A 50 5.14 3.72 -13.46
CA LEU A 50 4.18 3.37 -14.51
C LEU A 50 4.83 3.36 -15.91
N ALA A 51 5.69 4.34 -16.22
CA ALA A 51 6.40 4.35 -17.50
C ALA A 51 7.35 3.15 -17.66
N LEU A 52 8.00 2.70 -16.58
CA LEU A 52 8.82 1.49 -16.60
C LEU A 52 7.99 0.22 -16.85
N ARG A 53 6.76 0.17 -16.33
CA ARG A 53 5.82 -0.90 -16.62
C ARG A 53 5.34 -0.88 -18.07
N ASP A 54 5.02 0.30 -18.60
CA ASP A 54 4.44 0.39 -19.95
C ASP A 54 5.51 0.23 -21.06
N SER A 55 6.79 0.48 -20.75
CA SER A 55 7.94 0.27 -21.68
C SER A 55 8.18 -1.18 -22.11
N HIS A 56 7.44 -2.15 -21.54
CA HIS A 56 7.47 -3.55 -21.93
C HIS A 56 6.91 -3.83 -23.33
N LEU A 57 6.07 -2.94 -23.86
CA LEU A 57 5.29 -3.21 -25.07
C LEU A 57 6.10 -3.15 -26.38
N GLU A 58 7.34 -2.65 -26.35
CA GLU A 58 8.13 -2.40 -27.57
C GLU A 58 9.14 -3.51 -27.94
N ASN A 59 9.49 -4.44 -27.04
CA ASN A 59 10.53 -5.46 -27.32
C ASN A 59 10.07 -6.90 -26.98
N ARG A 60 9.63 -7.62 -28.03
CA ARG A 60 8.95 -8.92 -27.93
C ARG A 60 9.81 -10.10 -27.45
N GLU A 61 11.13 -9.96 -27.46
CA GLU A 61 12.07 -11.07 -27.27
C GLU A 61 12.62 -11.19 -25.83
N ASN A 62 12.36 -10.21 -24.95
CA ASN A 62 12.94 -10.14 -23.59
C ASN A 62 11.91 -10.11 -22.44
N PHE A 63 10.63 -10.38 -22.69
CA PHE A 63 9.53 -10.19 -21.71
C PHE A 63 9.80 -10.80 -20.33
N LEU A 64 10.25 -12.05 -20.25
CA LEU A 64 10.49 -12.73 -18.97
C LEU A 64 11.55 -12.02 -18.10
N ASN A 65 12.59 -11.45 -18.74
CA ASN A 65 13.64 -10.74 -18.03
C ASN A 65 13.15 -9.37 -17.52
N VAL A 66 12.36 -8.65 -18.33
CA VAL A 66 11.82 -7.34 -17.96
C VAL A 66 10.73 -7.47 -16.89
N GLU A 67 9.94 -8.55 -16.90
CA GLU A 67 8.91 -8.84 -15.89
C GLU A 67 9.56 -9.11 -14.53
N SER A 68 10.62 -9.93 -14.52
CA SER A 68 11.44 -10.17 -13.32
C SER A 68 12.07 -8.88 -12.80
N GLU A 69 12.63 -8.03 -13.67
CA GLU A 69 13.20 -6.73 -13.29
C GLU A 69 12.14 -5.79 -12.70
N THR A 70 10.94 -5.74 -13.29
CA THR A 70 9.84 -4.89 -12.82
C THR A 70 9.33 -5.34 -11.46
N HIS A 71 9.19 -6.64 -11.27
CA HIS A 71 8.81 -7.23 -9.99
C HIS A 71 9.85 -6.91 -8.89
N LEU A 72 11.15 -7.02 -9.21
CA LEU A 72 12.22 -6.64 -8.28
C LEU A 72 12.17 -5.15 -7.93
N LEU A 73 11.99 -4.27 -8.91
CA LEU A 73 11.87 -2.83 -8.70
C LEU A 73 10.69 -2.48 -7.78
N TRP A 74 9.52 -3.11 -8.00
CA TRP A 74 8.34 -2.87 -7.18
C TRP A 74 8.51 -3.36 -5.74
N LYS A 75 9.17 -4.52 -5.57
CA LYS A 75 9.53 -5.06 -4.27
C LYS A 75 10.50 -4.15 -3.51
N GLU A 76 11.51 -3.61 -4.20
CA GLU A 76 12.46 -2.66 -3.62
C GLU A 76 11.77 -1.36 -3.21
N GLU A 77 10.88 -0.83 -4.04
CA GLU A 77 10.13 0.38 -3.75
C GLU A 77 9.19 0.20 -2.55
N LEU A 78 8.50 -0.94 -2.44
CA LEU A 78 7.67 -1.27 -1.26
C LEU A 78 8.51 -1.32 0.03
N ARG A 79 9.69 -1.94 -0.02
CA ARG A 79 10.59 -2.04 1.14
C ARG A 79 11.14 -0.66 1.53
N TRP A 80 11.43 0.18 0.54
CA TRP A 80 11.87 1.56 0.77
C TRP A 80 10.75 2.42 1.37
N ASP A 81 9.52 2.31 0.86
CA ASP A 81 8.34 2.97 1.42
C ASP A 81 8.07 2.52 2.87
N GLU A 82 8.17 1.21 3.16
CA GLU A 82 8.04 0.67 4.52
C GLU A 82 9.07 1.26 5.48
N MET A 83 10.32 1.39 5.05
CA MET A 83 11.38 2.05 5.83
C MET A 83 11.03 3.52 6.11
N LEU A 84 10.49 4.25 5.13
CA LEU A 84 10.07 5.64 5.33
C LEU A 84 8.88 5.74 6.28
N ILE A 85 7.89 4.85 6.16
CA ILE A 85 6.70 4.80 7.03
C ILE A 85 7.11 4.56 8.49
N ARG A 86 8.07 3.67 8.74
CA ARG A 86 8.61 3.45 10.10
C ARG A 86 9.36 4.66 10.64
N ARG A 87 10.09 5.36 9.77
CA ARG A 87 10.95 6.49 10.15
C ARG A 87 10.18 7.80 10.34
N TYR A 88 9.14 8.03 9.55
CA TYR A 88 8.40 9.28 9.49
C TYR A 88 6.91 9.02 9.69
N GLN A 89 6.52 8.90 10.95
CA GLN A 89 5.17 8.56 11.36
C GLN A 89 4.16 9.66 10.99
N GLY A 90 2.91 9.27 10.73
CA GLY A 90 1.80 10.18 10.48
C GLY A 90 1.83 10.87 9.11
N ARG A 91 2.72 10.49 8.19
CA ARG A 91 2.83 11.11 6.86
C ARG A 91 1.91 10.41 5.86
N GLU A 92 0.76 11.02 5.61
CA GLU A 92 -0.27 10.50 4.68
C GLU A 92 0.27 10.20 3.27
N SER A 93 1.17 11.04 2.75
CA SER A 93 1.79 10.88 1.42
C SER A 93 2.46 9.51 1.23
N LEU A 94 3.09 8.97 2.28
CA LEU A 94 3.71 7.64 2.27
C LEU A 94 2.64 6.56 2.14
N TRP A 95 1.58 6.62 2.95
CA TRP A 95 0.48 5.65 2.89
C TRP A 95 -0.29 5.68 1.56
N ILE A 96 -0.45 6.87 0.94
CA ILE A 96 -1.01 6.97 -0.41
C ILE A 96 -0.05 6.33 -1.43
N HIS A 97 1.26 6.47 -1.26
CA HIS A 97 2.24 5.82 -2.13
C HIS A 97 2.25 4.31 -1.95
N ARG A 98 2.22 3.82 -0.71
CA ARG A 98 2.04 2.40 -0.38
C ARG A 98 0.80 1.82 -1.04
N ARG A 99 -0.34 2.50 -0.95
CA ARG A 99 -1.59 2.09 -1.62
C ARG A 99 -1.41 1.89 -3.12
N PHE A 100 -0.73 2.81 -3.80
CA PHE A 100 -0.40 2.65 -5.23
C PHE A 100 0.48 1.42 -5.48
N LEU A 101 1.51 1.21 -4.66
CA LEU A 101 2.42 0.08 -4.84
C LEU A 101 1.70 -1.25 -4.61
N SER A 102 0.90 -1.33 -3.56
CA SER A 102 0.10 -2.50 -3.20
C SER A 102 -0.98 -2.82 -4.23
N GLN A 103 -1.55 -1.81 -4.87
CA GLN A 103 -2.50 -2.03 -5.97
C GLN A 103 -1.88 -2.87 -7.09
N TRP A 104 -0.65 -2.55 -7.51
CA TRP A 104 0.03 -3.35 -8.54
C TRP A 104 0.23 -4.79 -8.10
N TRP A 105 0.65 -5.03 -6.85
CA TRP A 105 0.78 -6.39 -6.33
C TRP A 105 -0.54 -7.13 -6.37
N ILE A 106 -1.62 -6.49 -5.94
CA ILE A 106 -2.97 -7.06 -5.99
C ILE A 106 -3.38 -7.37 -7.44
N GLU A 107 -3.10 -6.50 -8.40
CA GLU A 107 -3.33 -6.75 -9.82
C GLU A 107 -2.52 -7.97 -10.31
N GLN A 108 -1.24 -8.09 -9.94
CA GLN A 108 -0.44 -9.27 -10.27
C GLN A 108 -1.05 -10.55 -9.68
N LEU A 109 -1.59 -10.48 -8.46
CA LEU A 109 -2.24 -11.63 -7.82
C LEU A 109 -3.49 -12.09 -8.60
N ILE A 110 -4.27 -11.17 -9.15
CA ILE A 110 -5.42 -11.49 -10.01
C ILE A 110 -4.94 -12.12 -11.32
N THR A 111 -3.88 -11.57 -11.92
CA THR A 111 -3.41 -11.97 -13.26
C THR A 111 -2.79 -13.38 -13.27
N VAL A 112 -2.18 -13.81 -12.16
CA VAL A 112 -1.54 -15.14 -12.05
C VAL A 112 -2.56 -16.26 -11.78
N ASP A 113 -3.75 -15.97 -11.24
CA ASP A 113 -4.79 -16.98 -10.94
C ASP A 113 -5.35 -17.67 -12.20
N ASP A 114 -5.20 -17.07 -13.38
CA ASP A 114 -5.55 -17.67 -14.68
C ASP A 114 -4.52 -18.71 -15.17
N THR A 115 -3.37 -18.81 -14.52
CA THR A 115 -2.32 -19.80 -14.82
C THR A 115 -2.11 -20.71 -13.62
N TYR A 116 -2.32 -22.02 -13.81
CA TYR A 116 -2.33 -23.14 -12.84
C TYR A 116 -1.12 -23.33 -11.88
N LEU A 117 -0.36 -22.28 -11.51
CA LEU A 117 0.66 -22.33 -10.49
C LEU A 117 0.09 -21.80 -9.16
N PRO A 118 0.37 -22.41 -7.99
CA PRO A 118 -0.23 -21.95 -6.75
C PRO A 118 0.32 -20.59 -6.36
N SER A 119 -0.39 -19.52 -6.71
CA SER A 119 -0.20 -18.10 -6.34
C SER A 119 -0.34 -17.87 -4.83
N THR A 120 -0.83 -18.87 -4.11
CA THR A 120 -1.18 -18.89 -2.69
C THR A 120 -0.05 -18.47 -1.74
N PRO A 121 1.23 -18.85 -1.92
CA PRO A 121 2.32 -18.50 -1.02
C PRO A 121 2.70 -17.02 -1.09
N LEU A 122 2.78 -16.43 -2.29
CA LEU A 122 3.18 -15.02 -2.48
C LEU A 122 2.16 -14.05 -1.89
N VAL A 123 0.86 -14.31 -2.13
CA VAL A 123 -0.24 -13.57 -1.49
C VAL A 123 -0.12 -13.64 0.04
N GLY A 124 0.13 -14.84 0.57
CA GLY A 124 0.24 -15.06 2.01
C GLY A 124 1.39 -14.27 2.62
N VAL A 125 2.55 -14.25 1.96
CA VAL A 125 3.72 -13.47 2.40
C VAL A 125 3.43 -11.98 2.38
N PHE A 126 2.86 -11.45 1.29
CA PHE A 126 2.49 -10.03 1.19
C PHE A 126 1.50 -9.63 2.30
N VAL A 127 0.38 -10.34 2.44
CA VAL A 127 -0.63 -10.04 3.49
C VAL A 127 -0.02 -10.13 4.89
N THR A 128 0.85 -11.10 5.14
CA THR A 128 1.53 -11.24 6.45
C THR A 128 2.40 -10.02 6.75
N GLN A 129 3.14 -9.50 5.77
CA GLN A 129 3.97 -8.31 5.92
C GLN A 129 3.14 -7.06 6.20
N GLU A 130 2.01 -6.89 5.50
CA GLU A 130 1.12 -5.75 5.72
C GLU A 130 0.44 -5.79 7.11
N ILE A 131 0.04 -6.98 7.57
CA ILE A 131 -0.48 -7.17 8.93
C ILE A 131 0.59 -6.90 9.98
N GLN A 132 1.84 -7.33 9.73
CA GLN A 132 2.94 -7.03 10.64
C GLN A 132 3.16 -5.51 10.76
N LEU A 133 3.18 -4.80 9.63
CA LEU A 133 3.31 -3.34 9.63
C LEU A 133 2.15 -2.67 10.38
N LEU A 134 0.92 -3.14 10.19
CA LEU A 134 -0.25 -2.68 10.96
C LEU A 134 -0.04 -2.88 12.46
N SER A 135 0.36 -4.08 12.87
CA SER A 135 0.59 -4.42 14.28
C SER A 135 1.66 -3.52 14.90
N GLU A 136 2.75 -3.25 14.17
CA GLU A 136 3.80 -2.32 14.62
C GLU A 136 3.24 -0.89 14.79
N CYS A 137 2.39 -0.42 13.87
CA CYS A 137 1.77 0.91 13.96
C CYS A 137 0.76 1.02 15.11
N LEU A 138 -0.07 0.00 15.34
CA LEU A 138 -1.05 -0.04 16.43
C LEU A 138 -0.41 -0.12 17.83
N ASN A 139 0.81 -0.66 17.91
CA ASN A 139 1.55 -0.83 19.16
C ASN A 139 2.67 0.20 19.34
N ALA A 140 2.76 1.21 18.46
CA ALA A 140 3.69 2.31 18.64
C ALA A 140 3.43 3.03 19.97
N PRO A 141 4.47 3.42 20.72
CA PRO A 141 4.30 4.15 21.96
C PRO A 141 3.58 5.48 21.68
N ALA A 142 2.75 5.91 22.62
CA ALA A 142 2.11 7.22 22.51
C ALA A 142 3.19 8.31 22.46
N ASP A 143 3.08 9.20 21.49
CA ASP A 143 3.98 10.32 21.30
C ASP A 143 3.31 11.64 21.68
N GLU A 144 4.13 12.63 22.03
CA GLU A 144 3.66 13.96 22.43
C GLU A 144 2.95 14.72 21.29
N TYR A 145 3.23 14.34 20.04
CA TYR A 145 2.81 15.05 18.83
C TYR A 145 1.66 14.36 18.08
N GLU A 146 1.08 13.31 18.65
CA GLU A 146 0.04 12.46 18.03
C GLU A 146 0.43 11.85 16.66
N GLU A 147 1.72 11.82 16.29
CA GLU A 147 2.20 11.23 15.05
C GLU A 147 2.03 9.71 15.06
N SER A 148 2.25 9.05 16.22
CA SER A 148 2.02 7.61 16.38
C SER A 148 0.54 7.27 16.29
N ARG A 149 -0.32 8.18 16.77
CA ARG A 149 -1.78 8.04 16.63
C ARG A 149 -2.20 8.18 15.16
N ALA A 150 -1.79 9.24 14.49
CA ALA A 150 -2.10 9.45 13.07
C ALA A 150 -1.58 8.30 12.20
N GLN A 151 -0.41 7.75 12.54
CA GLN A 151 0.17 6.58 11.90
C GLN A 151 -0.73 5.34 12.04
N ALA A 152 -1.23 5.06 13.24
CA ALA A 152 -2.13 3.93 13.47
C ALA A 152 -3.44 4.07 12.67
N GLU A 153 -4.01 5.27 12.62
CA GLU A 153 -5.22 5.58 11.85
C GLU A 153 -5.00 5.36 10.34
N LEU A 154 -3.88 5.86 9.80
CA LEU A 154 -3.51 5.67 8.39
C LEU A 154 -3.27 4.20 8.04
N ALA A 155 -2.58 3.46 8.92
CA ALA A 155 -2.34 2.02 8.75
C ALA A 155 -3.65 1.23 8.73
N ALA A 156 -4.56 1.52 9.66
CA ALA A 156 -5.86 0.86 9.74
C ALA A 156 -6.71 1.12 8.49
N LEU A 157 -6.77 2.37 8.03
CA LEU A 157 -7.47 2.75 6.79
C LEU A 157 -6.90 2.06 5.56
N TYR A 158 -5.58 1.89 5.51
CA TYR A 158 -4.90 1.20 4.42
C TYR A 158 -5.22 -0.31 4.41
N ILE A 159 -5.24 -0.98 5.56
CA ILE A 159 -5.62 -2.39 5.66
C ILE A 159 -7.10 -2.59 5.28
N LEU A 160 -7.98 -1.71 5.74
CA LEU A 160 -9.39 -1.69 5.32
C LEU A 160 -9.54 -1.46 3.80
N TRP A 161 -8.63 -0.72 3.18
CA TRP A 161 -8.65 -0.57 1.72
C TRP A 161 -8.18 -1.85 1.01
N ILE A 162 -7.13 -2.52 1.50
CA ILE A 162 -6.60 -3.76 0.90
C ILE A 162 -7.66 -4.85 0.85
N SER A 163 -8.38 -5.07 1.95
CA SER A 163 -9.42 -6.11 2.05
C SER A 163 -10.50 -5.96 0.98
N LYS A 164 -10.83 -4.72 0.59
CA LYS A 164 -11.86 -4.44 -0.41
C LYS A 164 -11.38 -4.57 -1.85
N GLN A 165 -10.12 -4.94 -2.10
CA GLN A 165 -9.64 -5.10 -3.47
C GLN A 165 -9.98 -6.47 -4.07
N VAL A 166 -9.83 -7.57 -3.32
CA VAL A 166 -10.02 -8.94 -3.85
C VAL A 166 -10.52 -9.89 -2.73
N PRO A 167 -11.51 -10.76 -2.98
CA PRO A 167 -12.02 -11.71 -1.99
C PRO A 167 -10.96 -12.66 -1.40
N ILE A 168 -9.98 -13.08 -2.21
CA ILE A 168 -8.87 -13.94 -1.78
C ILE A 168 -7.99 -13.24 -0.72
N VAL A 169 -7.81 -11.93 -0.90
CA VAL A 169 -7.03 -11.11 0.04
C VAL A 169 -7.85 -10.84 1.29
N GLU A 170 -9.17 -10.60 1.15
CA GLU A 170 -10.11 -10.44 2.26
C GLU A 170 -10.10 -11.67 3.19
N GLY A 171 -10.36 -12.87 2.67
CA GLY A 171 -10.40 -14.08 3.51
C GLY A 171 -9.07 -14.40 4.19
N LYS A 172 -7.93 -14.21 3.50
CA LYS A 172 -6.60 -14.39 4.12
C LYS A 172 -6.31 -13.34 5.19
N LEU A 173 -6.77 -12.11 4.98
CA LEU A 173 -6.63 -11.04 5.96
C LEU A 173 -7.47 -11.35 7.20
N GLU A 174 -8.72 -11.77 7.02
CA GLU A 174 -9.64 -12.16 8.10
C GLU A 174 -9.09 -13.33 8.94
N ASP A 175 -8.64 -14.41 8.29
CA ASP A 175 -8.02 -15.56 8.96
C ASP A 175 -6.83 -15.15 9.84
N ARG A 176 -6.01 -14.22 9.32
CA ARG A 176 -4.79 -13.76 9.98
C ARG A 176 -5.06 -12.73 11.07
N LEU A 177 -5.99 -11.80 10.86
CA LEU A 177 -6.42 -10.84 11.88
C LEU A 177 -7.08 -11.54 13.06
N SER A 178 -7.92 -12.54 12.79
CA SER A 178 -8.56 -13.37 13.82
C SER A 178 -7.55 -14.11 14.70
N SER A 179 -6.44 -14.55 14.10
CA SER A 179 -5.33 -15.21 14.81
C SER A 179 -4.55 -14.27 15.74
N ILE A 180 -4.66 -12.94 15.55
CA ILE A 180 -3.96 -11.91 16.34
C ILE A 180 -5.00 -11.15 17.19
N SER A 181 -5.88 -11.87 17.90
CA SER A 181 -7.04 -11.32 18.63
C SER A 181 -6.74 -10.11 19.54
N ILE A 182 -5.49 -9.93 19.98
CA ILE A 182 -5.04 -8.78 20.80
C ILE A 182 -5.03 -7.46 20.00
N SER A 183 -4.84 -7.52 18.67
CA SER A 183 -4.82 -6.35 17.79
C SER A 183 -6.22 -5.91 17.32
N MET A 184 -7.21 -6.80 17.32
CA MET A 184 -8.57 -6.50 16.85
C MET A 184 -9.26 -5.43 17.71
N GLY A 185 -9.25 -5.55 19.04
CA GLY A 185 -9.90 -4.55 19.91
C GLY A 185 -9.30 -3.13 19.75
N LYS A 186 -7.97 -3.04 19.60
CA LYS A 186 -7.30 -1.75 19.30
C LYS A 186 -7.60 -1.24 17.89
N LEU A 187 -7.69 -2.14 16.91
CA LEU A 187 -8.00 -1.80 15.53
C LEU A 187 -9.43 -1.25 15.43
N ASP A 188 -10.39 -1.85 16.13
CA ASP A 188 -11.77 -1.40 16.22
C ASP A 188 -11.83 0.03 16.77
N ASP A 189 -11.19 0.28 17.91
CA ASP A 189 -11.10 1.60 18.53
C ASP A 189 -10.47 2.66 17.61
N VAL A 190 -9.47 2.25 16.81
CA VAL A 190 -8.81 3.13 15.83
C VAL A 190 -9.73 3.41 14.64
N LEU A 191 -10.41 2.40 14.09
CA LEU A 191 -11.30 2.55 12.96
C LEU A 191 -12.57 3.34 13.30
N GLU A 192 -13.13 3.14 14.50
CA GLU A 192 -14.27 3.93 14.98
C GLU A 192 -13.96 5.43 15.07
N ARG A 193 -12.70 5.78 15.37
CA ARG A 193 -12.25 7.17 15.43
C ARG A 193 -11.87 7.72 14.06
N ALA A 194 -11.12 6.94 13.27
CA ALA A 194 -10.55 7.39 11.99
C ALA A 194 -11.62 7.58 10.91
N CYS A 195 -12.69 6.80 10.97
CA CYS A 195 -13.71 6.80 9.94
C CYS A 195 -15.01 7.50 10.38
N ARG A 196 -15.70 8.10 9.41
CA ARG A 196 -17.03 8.69 9.65
C ARG A 196 -18.05 7.60 9.98
N ALA A 197 -19.03 7.92 10.82
CA ALA A 197 -20.09 6.99 11.25
C ALA A 197 -20.80 6.27 10.09
N GLU A 198 -20.94 6.94 8.94
CA GLU A 198 -21.54 6.38 7.72
C GLU A 198 -20.75 5.21 7.12
N LYS A 199 -19.43 5.18 7.35
CA LYS A 199 -18.55 4.13 6.85
C LYS A 199 -18.43 2.96 7.82
N ARG A 200 -19.06 3.01 9.00
CA ARG A 200 -18.94 1.98 10.08
C ARG A 200 -19.24 0.57 9.63
N ARG A 201 -20.22 0.43 8.73
CA ARG A 201 -20.58 -0.85 8.12
C ARG A 201 -19.42 -1.51 7.35
N LEU A 202 -18.50 -0.72 6.78
CA LEU A 202 -17.45 -1.21 5.91
C LEU A 202 -16.39 -2.04 6.64
N TRP A 203 -16.14 -1.77 7.93
CA TRP A 203 -15.17 -2.54 8.71
C TRP A 203 -15.82 -3.52 9.69
N THR A 204 -17.08 -3.32 10.10
CA THR A 204 -17.79 -4.34 10.91
C THR A 204 -17.90 -5.68 10.19
N ASP A 205 -18.04 -5.64 8.86
CA ASP A 205 -18.08 -6.85 8.03
C ASP A 205 -16.72 -7.56 8.00
N LEU A 206 -15.62 -6.79 7.92
CA LEU A 206 -14.24 -7.28 7.84
C LEU A 206 -13.72 -7.84 9.18
N LEU A 207 -14.19 -7.30 10.29
CA LEU A 207 -13.81 -7.75 11.64
C LEU A 207 -14.68 -8.93 12.11
N GLY A 208 -15.60 -9.43 11.28
CA GLY A 208 -16.54 -10.47 11.67
C GLY A 208 -17.49 -10.06 12.80
N LEU A 209 -17.63 -8.76 13.08
CA LEU A 209 -18.50 -8.22 14.15
C LEU A 209 -19.99 -8.21 13.78
N ALA A 210 -20.39 -9.01 12.80
CA ALA A 210 -21.79 -9.38 12.60
C ALA A 210 -22.18 -10.50 13.58
N VAL A 211 -22.17 -10.22 14.89
CA VAL A 211 -22.92 -11.03 15.86
C VAL A 211 -23.94 -10.15 16.57
N ALA A 212 -25.21 -10.40 16.23
CA ALA A 212 -26.42 -10.13 17.02
C ALA A 212 -26.81 -8.65 17.28
N VAL A 213 -27.43 -8.00 16.29
CA VAL A 213 -28.45 -6.95 16.54
C VAL A 213 -29.74 -7.26 15.77
N ALA A 214 -30.21 -8.50 15.90
CA ALA A 214 -31.56 -8.91 15.49
C ALA A 214 -32.11 -9.96 16.45
N ALA A 215 -32.07 -9.67 17.75
CA ALA A 215 -32.78 -10.41 18.79
C ALA A 215 -33.13 -9.43 19.92
N ASP A 216 -34.02 -8.49 19.61
CA ASP A 216 -35.01 -7.96 20.56
C ASP A 216 -35.77 -6.82 19.88
N GLN A 217 -36.97 -7.12 19.40
CA GLN A 217 -38.09 -6.20 19.54
C GLN A 217 -39.31 -7.03 19.97
N PRO A 218 -40.10 -6.53 20.93
CA PRO A 218 -41.10 -7.30 21.67
C PRO A 218 -42.30 -7.75 20.83
#